data_AF-A0A8X7ZVH3-F1
#
_entry.id   AF-A0A8X7ZVH3-F1
#
_cell.length_a   1.000
_cell.length_b   1.000
_cell.length_c   1.000
_cell.angle_alpha   90.00
_cell.angle_beta   90.00
_cell.angle_gamma   90.00
#
_symmetry.space_group_name_H-M   'P 1'
#
loop_
_entity.id
_entity.type
_entity.pdbx_description
1 polymer ?
#
loop_
_entity_poly.entity_id
_entity_poly.type
_entity_poly.pdbx_seq_one_letter_code
_entity_poly.pdbx_strand_id
1 'polypeptide(L)'
;MVAPDLAHTSCGIKELERVGLVDWNGTLLPSWSRTNVDLSSLSPDEEACNRLKQQQVRRYDEQDKACIGELLESVQMVSDVMEGLVKRVTVEESEIVVRKDKVTLSQETIRRKAIQIESMSSKFEEMMQQRVEESFSKAIVGSQKNKNIRAEQGGDRDDSFPARKTQLSYRFEH
;
A
#
# COMPACT_ATOMS: atom_id res chain seq x y z
N MET A 1 16.04 19.23 -37.32
CA MET A 1 15.92 19.16 -35.85
C MET A 1 16.94 18.16 -35.35
N VAL A 2 17.73 18.60 -34.37
CA VAL A 2 18.88 17.95 -33.73
C VAL A 2 18.41 16.93 -32.70
N ALA A 3 19.02 15.75 -32.72
CA ALA A 3 19.69 15.20 -31.54
C ALA A 3 20.67 14.08 -31.96
N PRO A 4 21.86 14.40 -32.50
CA PRO A 4 22.95 13.43 -32.67
C PRO A 4 23.57 12.96 -31.33
N ASP A 5 23.04 13.41 -30.19
CA ASP A 5 23.84 13.55 -28.95
C ASP A 5 23.53 12.50 -27.86
N LEU A 6 22.53 11.63 -28.05
CA LEU A 6 22.19 10.62 -27.02
C LEU A 6 23.09 9.37 -27.05
N ALA A 7 23.74 9.05 -28.17
CA ALA A 7 24.66 7.91 -28.24
C ALA A 7 26.06 8.23 -27.67
N HIS A 8 26.48 9.50 -27.73
CA HIS A 8 27.79 9.94 -27.24
C HIS A 8 27.87 10.01 -25.71
N THR A 9 26.74 10.23 -25.03
CA THR A 9 26.68 10.30 -23.56
C THR A 9 26.71 8.92 -22.88
N SER A 10 26.26 7.86 -23.56
CA SER A 10 26.23 6.50 -23.01
C SER A 10 27.58 5.77 -23.09
N CYS A 11 28.42 6.08 -24.09
CA CYS A 11 29.65 5.32 -24.35
C CYS A 11 30.94 6.06 -23.92
N GLY A 12 30.85 7.28 -23.39
CA GLY A 12 32.01 8.04 -22.92
C GLY A 12 32.93 8.56 -24.02
N ILE A 13 32.45 8.58 -25.27
CA ILE A 13 33.24 8.93 -26.44
C ILE A 13 32.97 10.39 -26.82
N LYS A 14 34.04 11.21 -26.91
CA LYS A 14 33.96 12.61 -27.32
C LYS A 14 34.65 12.81 -28.67
N GLU A 15 34.01 13.56 -29.56
CA GLU A 15 34.65 14.04 -30.79
C GLU A 15 35.37 15.35 -30.48
N LEU A 16 36.68 15.38 -30.70
CA LEU A 16 37.49 16.59 -30.53
C LEU A 16 37.81 17.16 -31.91
N GLU A 17 37.44 18.42 -32.14
CA GLU A 17 37.60 19.10 -33.43
C GLU A 17 39.07 19.02 -33.91
N ARG A 18 39.28 18.46 -35.11
CA ARG A 18 40.57 18.14 -35.79
C ARG A 18 41.41 16.97 -35.27
N VAL A 19 41.06 16.34 -34.15
CA VAL A 19 41.85 15.23 -33.58
C VAL A 19 41.16 13.87 -33.75
N GLY A 20 39.85 13.87 -33.97
CA GLY A 20 39.05 12.66 -34.17
C GLY A 20 38.41 12.18 -32.87
N LEU A 21 38.10 10.89 -32.82
CA LEU A 21 37.30 10.28 -31.77
C LEU A 21 38.19 9.82 -30.60
N VAL A 22 37.88 10.27 -29.38
CA VAL A 22 38.71 10.08 -28.18
C VAL A 22 37.90 9.42 -27.06
N ASP A 23 38.52 8.50 -26.32
CA ASP A 23 37.97 7.88 -25.11
C ASP A 23 37.96 8.84 -23.90
N TRP A 24 37.22 8.51 -22.84
CA TRP A 24 37.15 9.30 -21.59
C TRP A 24 38.52 9.50 -20.92
N ASN A 25 39.47 8.61 -21.18
CA ASN A 25 40.85 8.69 -20.70
C ASN A 25 41.77 9.57 -21.58
N GLY A 26 41.23 10.21 -22.62
CA GLY A 26 42.03 11.03 -23.56
C GLY A 26 42.85 10.21 -24.56
N THR A 27 42.68 8.88 -24.58
CA THR A 27 43.36 8.00 -25.54
C THR A 27 42.69 8.12 -26.91
N LEU A 28 43.48 8.44 -27.93
CA LEU A 28 43.03 8.44 -29.32
C LEU A 28 42.61 7.02 -29.69
N LEU A 29 41.33 6.85 -30.07
CA LEU A 29 40.88 5.58 -30.58
C LEU A 29 41.61 5.34 -31.91
N PRO A 30 42.29 4.19 -32.09
CA PRO A 30 42.98 3.90 -33.34
C PRO A 30 41.94 3.90 -34.47
N SER A 31 41.99 4.94 -35.30
CA SER A 31 41.13 5.05 -36.47
C SER A 31 41.40 3.86 -37.38
N TRP A 32 40.40 3.02 -37.64
CA TRP A 32 40.45 1.89 -38.57
C TRP A 32 40.66 2.30 -40.05
N SER A 33 41.21 3.48 -40.33
CA SER A 33 41.31 4.01 -41.68
C SER A 33 42.76 4.06 -42.15
N ARG A 34 43.06 3.13 -43.07
CA ARG A 34 44.18 3.10 -44.03
C ARG A 34 45.51 2.60 -43.50
N THR A 35 45.58 1.29 -43.27
CA THR A 35 46.79 0.51 -43.52
C THR A 35 47.13 0.57 -45.02
N ASN A 36 47.95 1.53 -45.42
CA ASN A 36 48.69 1.45 -46.69
C ASN A 36 49.82 0.41 -46.50
N VAL A 37 49.49 -0.86 -46.70
CA VAL A 37 50.50 -1.91 -46.85
C VAL A 37 50.88 -1.93 -48.32
N ASP A 38 52.14 -1.64 -48.61
CA ASP A 38 52.69 -1.79 -49.96
C ASP A 38 52.81 -3.29 -50.27
N LEU A 39 51.91 -3.79 -51.13
CA LEU A 39 51.78 -5.22 -51.47
C LEU A 39 52.47 -5.58 -52.80
N SER A 40 53.42 -4.76 -53.28
CA SER A 40 54.06 -4.99 -54.58
C SER A 40 55.10 -6.13 -54.62
N SER A 41 55.34 -6.90 -53.54
CA SER A 41 56.38 -7.94 -53.52
C SER A 41 55.88 -9.39 -53.51
N LEU A 42 54.58 -9.65 -53.62
CA LEU A 42 54.06 -11.02 -53.66
C LEU A 42 53.40 -11.21 -55.02
N SER A 43 54.11 -11.80 -55.98
CA SER A 43 53.46 -12.53 -57.07
C SER A 43 53.25 -13.94 -56.52
N PRO A 44 52.07 -14.27 -56.01
CA PRO A 44 51.77 -15.62 -55.60
C PRO A 44 51.40 -16.39 -56.87
N ASP A 45 51.90 -17.60 -57.01
CA ASP A 45 51.34 -18.55 -57.97
C ASP A 45 49.80 -18.57 -57.81
N GLU A 46 49.06 -18.23 -58.88
CA GLU A 46 47.61 -18.03 -58.83
C GLU A 46 46.91 -19.28 -58.27
N GLU A 47 47.46 -20.46 -58.55
CA GLU A 47 46.94 -21.73 -58.08
C GLU A 47 47.16 -21.94 -56.57
N ALA A 48 48.34 -21.61 -56.04
CA ALA A 48 48.59 -21.59 -54.59
C ALA A 48 47.71 -20.55 -53.86
N CYS A 49 47.49 -19.39 -54.47
CA CYS A 49 46.65 -18.34 -53.91
C CYS A 49 45.17 -18.73 -53.88
N ASN A 50 44.69 -19.41 -54.93
CA ASN A 50 43.33 -19.93 -55.01
C ASN A 50 43.08 -21.05 -54.00
N ARG A 51 44.06 -21.94 -53.77
CA ARG A 51 43.98 -22.99 -52.74
C ARG A 51 43.91 -22.41 -51.33
N LEU A 52 44.72 -21.38 -51.03
CA LEU A 52 44.68 -20.70 -49.74
C LEU A 52 43.36 -19.95 -49.52
N LYS A 53 42.84 -19.27 -50.56
CA LYS A 53 41.52 -18.61 -50.51
C LYS A 53 40.40 -19.61 -50.26
N GLN A 54 40.39 -20.76 -50.94
CA GLN A 54 39.38 -21.80 -50.72
C GLN A 54 39.47 -22.40 -49.31
N GLN A 55 40.68 -22.62 -48.81
CA GLN A 55 40.90 -23.16 -47.46
C GLN A 55 40.53 -22.13 -46.36
N GLN A 56 40.79 -20.85 -46.59
CA GLN A 56 40.32 -19.76 -45.71
C GLN A 56 38.81 -19.62 -45.75
N VAL A 57 38.17 -19.57 -46.93
CA VAL A 57 36.71 -19.48 -47.07
C VAL A 57 36.02 -20.63 -46.35
N ARG A 58 36.56 -21.85 -46.46
CA ARG A 58 36.00 -23.02 -45.74
C ARG A 58 36.17 -22.87 -44.22
N ARG A 59 37.36 -22.46 -43.75
CA ARG A 59 37.59 -22.21 -42.31
C ARG A 59 36.69 -21.10 -41.75
N TYR A 60 36.51 -19.99 -42.47
CA TYR A 60 35.62 -18.91 -42.06
C TYR A 60 34.16 -19.39 -42.01
N ASP A 61 33.68 -20.12 -43.02
CA ASP A 61 32.32 -20.66 -43.05
C ASP A 61 32.01 -21.61 -41.87
N GLU A 62 32.96 -22.46 -41.46
CA GLU A 62 32.79 -23.32 -40.28
C GLU A 62 32.83 -22.54 -38.95
N GLN A 63 33.69 -21.53 -38.84
CA GLN A 63 33.86 -20.73 -37.62
C GLN A 63 32.73 -19.71 -37.44
N ASP A 64 32.22 -19.17 -38.53
CA ASP A 64 31.05 -18.29 -38.57
C ASP A 64 29.79 -19.05 -38.16
N LYS A 65 29.60 -20.30 -38.63
CA LYS A 65 28.48 -21.16 -38.19
C LYS A 65 28.51 -21.43 -36.70
N ALA A 66 29.69 -21.70 -36.13
CA ALA A 66 29.85 -21.90 -34.69
C ALA A 66 29.54 -20.60 -33.91
N CYS A 67 30.09 -19.46 -34.34
CA CYS A 67 29.86 -18.16 -33.73
C CYS A 67 28.37 -17.74 -33.79
N ILE A 68 27.71 -17.96 -34.91
CA ILE A 68 26.26 -17.71 -35.07
C ILE A 68 25.46 -18.63 -34.13
N GLY A 69 25.86 -19.90 -33.99
CA GLY A 69 25.23 -20.85 -33.07
C GLY A 69 25.31 -20.41 -31.61
N GLU A 70 26.51 -20.05 -31.14
CA GLU A 70 26.73 -19.55 -29.77
C GLU A 70 25.99 -18.23 -29.51
N LEU A 71 25.93 -17.35 -30.51
CA LEU A 71 25.16 -16.11 -30.42
C LEU A 71 23.66 -16.38 -30.28
N LEU A 72 23.11 -17.29 -31.09
CA LEU A 72 21.70 -17.66 -31.01
C LEU A 72 21.36 -18.34 -29.67
N GLU A 73 22.25 -19.19 -29.15
CA GLU A 73 22.10 -19.80 -27.83
C GLU A 73 22.10 -18.73 -26.73
N SER A 74 23.02 -17.77 -26.81
CA SER A 74 23.09 -16.64 -25.86
C SER A 74 21.82 -15.78 -25.90
N VAL A 75 21.32 -15.47 -27.10
CA VAL A 75 20.07 -14.73 -27.29
C VAL A 75 18.89 -15.51 -26.72
N GLN A 76 18.82 -16.82 -26.95
CA GLN A 76 17.76 -17.67 -26.42
C GLN A 76 17.77 -17.69 -24.89
N MET A 77 18.93 -17.89 -24.27
CA MET A 77 19.06 -17.86 -22.81
C MET A 77 18.61 -16.53 -22.21
N VAL A 78 19.03 -15.40 -22.80
CA VAL A 78 18.61 -14.07 -22.36
C VAL A 78 17.10 -13.90 -22.52
N SER A 79 16.54 -14.35 -23.65
CA SER A 79 15.10 -14.31 -23.90
C SER A 79 14.31 -15.09 -22.84
N ASP A 80 14.75 -16.30 -22.49
CA ASP A 80 14.08 -17.14 -21.50
C ASP A 80 14.13 -16.52 -20.09
N VAL A 81 15.28 -15.94 -19.71
CA VAL A 81 15.41 -15.22 -18.44
C VAL A 81 14.52 -13.99 -18.41
N MET A 82 14.51 -13.20 -19.49
CA MET A 82 13.65 -12.01 -19.60
C MET A 82 12.17 -12.39 -19.55
N GLU A 83 11.75 -13.44 -20.24
CA GLU A 83 10.37 -13.92 -20.20
C GLU A 83 9.98 -14.36 -18.78
N GLY A 84 10.85 -15.12 -18.09
CA GLY A 84 10.64 -15.53 -16.72
C GLY A 84 10.53 -14.36 -15.74
N LEU A 85 11.32 -13.30 -15.95
CA LEU A 85 11.24 -12.07 -15.16
C LEU A 85 9.91 -11.33 -15.40
N VAL A 86 9.50 -11.14 -16.65
CA VAL A 86 8.24 -10.47 -17.01
C VAL A 86 7.05 -11.22 -16.42
N LYS A 87 7.03 -12.56 -16.52
CA LYS A 87 5.97 -13.40 -15.92
C LYS A 87 5.88 -13.18 -14.41
N ARG A 88 7.00 -13.21 -13.68
CA ARG A 88 6.99 -12.99 -12.22
C ARG A 88 6.51 -11.60 -11.84
N VAL A 89 7.03 -10.56 -12.50
CA VAL A 89 6.61 -9.17 -12.26
C VAL A 89 5.12 -9.02 -12.50
N THR A 90 4.60 -9.57 -13.60
CA THR A 90 3.17 -9.47 -13.94
C THR A 90 2.28 -10.16 -12.89
N VAL A 91 2.68 -11.34 -12.41
CA VAL A 91 1.95 -12.08 -11.37
C VAL A 91 1.97 -11.30 -10.05
N GLU A 92 3.13 -10.84 -9.60
CA GLU A 92 3.27 -10.07 -8.36
C GLU A 92 2.49 -8.75 -8.42
N GLU A 93 2.56 -8.02 -9.54
CA GLU A 93 1.79 -6.79 -9.75
C GLU A 93 0.28 -7.05 -9.68
N SER A 94 -0.20 -8.12 -10.34
CA SER A 94 -1.62 -8.49 -10.28
C SER A 94 -2.07 -8.85 -8.86
N GLU A 95 -1.24 -9.56 -8.09
CA GLU A 95 -1.56 -9.92 -6.71
C GLU A 95 -1.58 -8.70 -5.79
N ILE A 96 -0.67 -7.73 -6.01
CA ILE A 96 -0.66 -6.46 -5.27
C ILE A 96 -1.95 -5.68 -5.53
N VAL A 97 -2.41 -5.61 -6.78
CA VAL A 97 -3.67 -4.93 -7.13
C VAL A 97 -4.86 -5.59 -6.41
N VAL A 98 -4.99 -6.91 -6.48
CA VAL A 98 -6.06 -7.65 -5.78
C VAL A 98 -5.99 -7.45 -4.26
N ARG A 99 -4.79 -7.49 -3.69
CA ARG A 99 -4.58 -7.28 -2.25
C ARG A 99 -4.98 -5.86 -1.83
N LYS A 100 -4.65 -4.86 -2.64
CA LYS A 100 -5.05 -3.46 -2.43
C LYS A 100 -6.57 -3.32 -2.43
N ASP A 101 -7.27 -3.93 -3.39
CA ASP A 101 -8.74 -3.91 -3.46
C ASP A 101 -9.40 -4.56 -2.23
N LYS A 102 -8.80 -5.65 -1.71
CA LYS A 102 -9.27 -6.26 -0.46
C LYS A 102 -9.11 -5.33 0.74
N VAL A 103 -8.01 -4.56 0.80
CA VAL A 103 -7.75 -3.59 1.88
C VAL A 103 -8.73 -2.41 1.79
N THR A 104 -9.02 -1.90 0.59
CA THR A 104 -9.98 -0.79 0.44
C THR A 104 -11.40 -1.23 0.84
N LEU A 105 -11.82 -2.43 0.45
CA LEU A 105 -13.12 -2.99 0.83
C LEU A 105 -13.23 -3.23 2.34
N SER A 106 -12.16 -3.72 2.98
CA SER A 106 -12.16 -3.92 4.44
C SER A 106 -12.21 -2.58 5.17
N GLN A 107 -11.46 -1.58 4.71
CA GLN A 107 -11.50 -0.23 5.27
C GLN A 107 -12.89 0.39 5.17
N GLU A 108 -13.58 0.21 4.05
CA GLU A 108 -14.94 0.71 3.88
C GLU A 108 -15.95 0.00 4.80
N THR A 109 -15.75 -1.29 5.05
CA THR A 109 -16.56 -2.06 6.00
C THR A 109 -16.32 -1.59 7.44
N ILE A 110 -15.07 -1.28 7.80
CA ILE A 110 -14.71 -0.73 9.11
C ILE A 110 -15.37 0.64 9.31
N ARG A 111 -15.31 1.53 8.31
CA ARG A 111 -15.97 2.85 8.36
C ARG A 111 -17.46 2.72 8.61
N ARG A 112 -18.15 1.85 7.86
CA ARG A 112 -19.60 1.60 8.07
C ARG A 112 -19.91 1.10 9.47
N LYS A 113 -19.10 0.17 10.00
CA LYS A 113 -19.27 -0.32 11.38
C LYS A 113 -19.01 0.76 12.42
N ALA A 114 -18.03 1.63 12.20
CA ALA A 114 -17.74 2.76 13.10
C ALA A 114 -18.94 3.72 13.18
N ILE A 115 -19.52 4.10 12.03
CA ILE A 115 -20.73 4.94 11.97
C ILE A 115 -21.89 4.25 12.68
N GLN A 116 -22.06 2.94 12.51
CA GLN A 116 -23.11 2.18 13.18
C GLN A 116 -22.93 2.20 14.71
N ILE A 117 -21.70 2.02 15.20
CA ILE A 117 -21.37 2.09 16.63
C ILE A 117 -21.65 3.49 17.17
N GLU A 118 -21.23 4.54 16.47
CA GLU A 118 -21.47 5.93 16.87
C GLU A 118 -22.96 6.24 16.97
N SER A 119 -23.74 5.81 15.97
CA SER A 119 -25.20 5.95 15.98
C SER A 119 -25.84 5.20 17.15
N MET A 120 -25.39 3.98 17.43
CA MET A 120 -25.88 3.21 18.58
C MET A 120 -25.50 3.87 19.91
N SER A 121 -24.28 4.39 20.03
CA SER A 121 -23.81 5.11 21.22
C SER A 121 -24.64 6.36 21.47
N SER A 122 -24.93 7.17 20.45
CA SER A 122 -25.77 8.36 20.60
C SER A 122 -27.18 8.00 21.08
N LYS A 123 -27.82 7.00 20.47
CA LYS A 123 -29.15 6.55 20.88
C LYS A 123 -29.17 6.02 22.31
N PHE A 124 -28.12 5.31 22.70
CA PHE A 124 -27.99 4.79 24.06
C PHE A 124 -27.84 5.93 25.07
N GLU A 125 -27.03 6.95 24.75
CA GLU A 125 -26.86 8.13 25.60
C GLU A 125 -28.19 8.89 25.77
N GLU A 126 -28.94 9.12 24.68
CA GLU A 126 -30.27 9.73 24.74
C GLU A 126 -31.24 8.92 25.63
N MET A 127 -31.26 7.60 25.47
CA MET A 127 -32.08 6.72 26.33
C MET A 127 -31.68 6.80 27.80
N MET A 128 -30.38 6.91 28.10
CA MET A 128 -29.88 7.06 29.46
C MET A 128 -30.29 8.41 30.05
N GLN A 129 -30.16 9.49 29.28
CA GLN A 129 -30.59 10.83 29.72
C GLN A 129 -32.08 10.89 30.00
N GLN A 130 -32.93 10.38 29.10
CA GLN A 130 -34.38 10.32 29.31
C GLN A 130 -34.72 9.52 30.58
N ARG A 131 -34.09 8.37 30.80
CA ARG A 131 -34.32 7.56 32.01
C ARG A 131 -33.92 8.30 33.28
N VAL A 132 -32.80 9.02 33.25
CA VAL A 132 -32.33 9.82 34.37
C VAL A 132 -33.32 10.96 34.66
N GLU A 133 -33.75 11.71 33.65
CA GLU A 133 -34.76 12.78 33.79
C GLU A 133 -36.09 12.28 34.33
N GLU A 134 -36.57 11.12 33.86
CA GLU A 134 -37.77 10.48 34.40
C GLU A 134 -37.62 10.12 35.89
N SER A 135 -36.44 9.61 36.27
CA SER A 135 -36.15 9.22 37.66
C SER A 135 -36.13 10.44 38.58
N PHE A 136 -35.53 11.55 38.14
CA PHE A 136 -35.56 12.83 38.85
C PHE A 136 -36.99 13.38 38.97
N SER A 137 -37.75 13.38 37.87
CA SER A 137 -39.14 13.84 37.87
C SER A 137 -40.01 13.07 38.87
N LYS A 138 -39.88 11.73 38.91
CA LYS A 138 -40.55 10.86 39.89
C LYS A 138 -40.15 11.17 41.33
N ALA A 139 -38.86 11.43 41.59
CA ALA A 139 -38.35 11.75 42.93
C ALA A 139 -38.89 13.09 43.46
N ILE A 140 -39.00 14.11 42.59
CA ILE A 140 -39.57 15.42 42.94
C ILE A 140 -41.06 15.29 43.28
N VAL A 141 -41.84 14.61 42.44
CA VAL A 141 -43.28 14.38 42.67
C VAL A 141 -43.51 13.58 43.95
N GLY A 142 -42.74 12.52 44.17
CA GLY A 142 -42.79 11.73 45.40
C GLY A 142 -42.49 12.57 46.65
N SER A 143 -41.47 13.44 46.59
CA SER A 143 -41.13 14.35 47.69
C SER A 143 -42.22 15.38 47.97
N GLN A 144 -42.87 15.94 46.95
CA GLN A 144 -44.00 16.87 47.12
C GLN A 144 -45.22 16.17 47.75
N LYS A 145 -45.57 14.97 47.28
CA LYS A 145 -46.68 14.18 47.84
C LYS A 145 -46.45 13.85 49.32
N ASN A 146 -45.23 13.49 49.68
CA ASN A 146 -44.88 13.16 51.07
C ASN A 146 -44.94 14.40 52.00
N LYS A 147 -44.54 15.58 51.50
CA LYS A 147 -44.71 16.86 52.21
C LYS A 147 -46.19 17.20 52.42
N ASN A 148 -47.04 16.96 51.43
CA ASN A 148 -48.47 17.26 51.52
C ASN A 148 -49.19 16.35 52.53
N ILE A 149 -48.86 15.05 52.55
CA ILE A 149 -49.38 14.10 53.55
C ILE A 149 -48.98 14.52 54.98
N ARG A 150 -47.75 15.00 55.18
CA ARG A 150 -47.29 15.49 56.49
C ARG A 150 -48.01 16.76 56.94
N ALA A 151 -48.39 17.64 56.00
CA ALA A 151 -49.17 18.83 56.31
C ALA A 151 -50.60 18.48 56.72
N GLU A 152 -51.24 17.49 56.09
CA GLU A 152 -52.60 17.06 56.45
C GLU A 152 -52.66 16.26 57.76
N GLN A 153 -51.60 15.53 58.13
CA GLN A 153 -51.53 14.82 59.43
C GLN A 153 -51.03 15.68 60.60
N GLY A 154 -50.70 16.95 60.35
CA GLY A 154 -50.15 17.89 61.35
C GLY A 154 -51.16 18.90 61.91
N GLY A 155 -52.41 18.90 61.46
CA GLY A 155 -53.48 19.74 61.99
C GLY A 155 -54.22 19.05 63.15
N ASP A 156 -54.43 19.77 64.24
CA ASP A 156 -55.17 19.39 65.46
C ASP A 156 -54.54 18.33 66.36
N ARG A 157 -53.56 18.78 67.16
CA ARG A 157 -53.49 18.35 68.57
C ARG A 157 -53.86 19.52 69.46
N ASP A 158 -55.16 19.72 69.61
CA ASP A 158 -55.72 20.43 70.77
C ASP A 158 -55.57 19.52 72.00
N ASP A 159 -54.58 19.85 72.84
CA ASP A 159 -54.46 19.32 74.20
C ASP A 159 -55.60 19.87 75.07
N SER A 160 -56.79 19.28 74.98
CA SER A 160 -57.89 19.53 75.93
C SER A 160 -58.38 18.20 76.53
N PHE A 161 -57.76 17.83 77.66
CA PHE A 161 -58.23 16.78 78.55
C PHE A 161 -59.69 17.02 79.00
N PRO A 162 -60.62 16.06 78.85
CA PRO A 162 -61.91 16.15 79.53
C PRO A 162 -61.83 15.45 80.89
N ALA A 163 -61.84 16.24 81.95
CA ALA A 163 -62.17 15.75 83.28
C ALA A 163 -63.62 15.25 83.30
N ARG A 164 -63.84 13.94 83.43
CA ARG A 164 -65.13 13.38 83.81
C ARG A 164 -65.05 12.76 85.20
N LYS A 165 -65.57 13.51 86.17
CA LYS A 165 -66.04 13.00 87.46
C LYS A 165 -67.44 12.42 87.26
N THR A 166 -67.67 11.17 87.67
CA THR A 166 -68.99 10.70 88.11
C THR A 166 -68.83 9.60 89.16
N GLN A 167 -69.56 9.78 90.25
CA GLN A 167 -69.57 9.00 91.49
C GLN A 167 -70.47 7.76 91.41
N LEU A 168 -70.15 6.78 92.27
CA LEU A 168 -70.98 5.79 93.00
C LEU A 168 -72.05 4.97 92.26
N SER A 169 -71.93 3.64 92.38
CA SER A 169 -72.89 2.85 93.20
C SER A 169 -72.33 1.46 93.54
N TYR A 170 -72.43 1.13 94.83
CA TYR A 170 -72.07 -0.15 95.46
C TYR A 170 -72.90 -1.33 94.95
N ARG A 171 -72.31 -2.54 94.97
CA ARG A 171 -73.05 -3.78 95.28
C ARG A 171 -72.16 -4.76 96.06
N PHE A 172 -72.53 -4.93 97.33
CA PHE A 172 -72.12 -5.97 98.27
C PHE A 172 -72.70 -7.32 97.80
N GLU A 173 -71.93 -8.40 97.89
CA GLU A 173 -72.43 -9.76 98.21
C GLU A 173 -71.26 -10.50 98.89
N HIS A 174 -71.57 -11.20 99.97
CA HIS A 174 -70.66 -11.91 100.87
C HIS A 174 -70.51 -13.37 100.48
#